data_AF-A0A957FU55-F1
#
_entry.id   AF-A0A957FU55-F1
#
_cell.length_a   1.000
_cell.length_b   1.000
_cell.length_c   1.000
_cell.angle_alpha   90.00
_cell.angle_beta   90.00
_cell.angle_gamma   90.00
#
_symmetry.space_group_name_H-M   'P 1'
#
loop_
_entity.id
_entity.type
_entity.pdbx_description
1 polymer ?
#
loop_
_entity_poly.entity_id
_entity_poly.type
_entity_poly.pdbx_seq_one_letter_code
_entity_poly.pdbx_strand_id
1 'polypeptide(L)' 'VGKRDGREQLFHTTIRDTLQFWQGLEDTRLVFTHLNHTNPALAPDSPERAQIDAAGASIAQIGQIFEL' A
#
# COMPACT_ATOMS: atom_id res chain seq x y z
N VAL A 1 -22.71 -6.78 -5.11
CA VAL A 1 -21.36 -6.23 -4.91
C VAL A 1 -21.32 -5.64 -3.52
N GLY A 2 -20.48 -6.16 -2.63
CA GLY A 2 -20.49 -5.81 -1.21
C GLY A 2 -19.90 -4.42 -0.97
N LYS A 3 -20.24 -3.77 0.14
CA LYS A 3 -19.54 -2.56 0.59
C LYS A 3 -18.55 -2.97 1.68
N ARG A 4 -17.30 -2.52 1.59
CA ARG A 4 -16.35 -2.56 2.71
C ARG A 4 -16.20 -1.13 3.22
N ASP A 5 -16.52 -0.90 4.49
CA ASP A 5 -16.49 0.42 5.14
C ASP A 5 -17.25 1.53 4.41
N GLY A 6 -18.40 1.20 3.82
CA GLY A 6 -19.27 2.17 3.13
C GLY A 6 -18.77 2.64 1.75
N ARG A 7 -17.57 2.22 1.33
CA ARG A 7 -17.02 2.51 -0.01
C ARG A 7 -17.54 1.47 -1.02
N GLU A 8 -17.77 1.89 -2.26
CA GLU A 8 -17.97 0.94 -3.35
C GLU A 8 -16.75 0.02 -3.42
N GLN A 9 -17.00 -1.28 -3.47
CA GLN A 9 -15.94 -2.27 -3.62
C GLN A 9 -15.44 -2.20 -5.06
N LEU A 10 -14.43 -1.37 -5.25
CA LEU A 10 -13.52 -1.49 -6.38
C LEU A 10 -12.91 -2.89 -6.32
N PHE A 11 -12.60 -3.51 -7.47
CA PHE A 11 -12.03 -4.86 -7.53
C PHE A 11 -10.63 -4.99 -6.87
N HIS A 12 -10.15 -3.97 -6.17
CA HIS A 12 -8.86 -3.90 -5.49
C HIS A 12 -9.00 -3.36 -4.06
N THR A 13 -8.22 -3.95 -3.15
CA THR A 13 -8.10 -3.45 -1.77
C THR A 13 -7.28 -2.16 -1.77
N THR A 14 -7.67 -1.19 -0.93
CA THR A 14 -6.93 0.07 -0.83
C THR A 14 -5.66 -0.09 0.00
N ILE A 15 -4.65 0.77 -0.22
CA ILE A 15 -3.43 0.82 0.59
C ILE A 15 -3.77 0.90 2.08
N ARG A 16 -4.71 1.79 2.45
CA ARG A 16 -5.13 1.99 3.84
C ARG A 16 -5.66 0.71 4.47
N ASP A 17 -6.57 0.02 3.78
CA ASP A 17 -7.19 -1.19 4.32
C ASP A 17 -6.16 -2.34 4.40
N THR A 18 -5.20 -2.39 3.46
CA THR A 18 -4.06 -3.32 3.54
C THR A 18 -3.16 -3.01 4.72
N LEU A 19 -2.75 -1.75 4.92
CA LEU A 19 -1.93 -1.35 6.06
C LEU A 19 -2.60 -1.69 7.39
N GLN A 20 -3.92 -1.45 7.51
CA GLN A 20 -4.68 -1.81 8.70
C GLN A 20 -4.69 -3.32 8.95
N PHE A 21 -4.88 -4.13 7.91
CA PHE A 21 -4.83 -5.59 8.03
C PHE A 21 -3.43 -6.11 8.40
N TRP A 22 -2.39 -5.41 7.95
CA TRP A 22 -0.98 -5.82 8.13
C TRP A 22 -0.37 -5.38 9.47
N GLN A 23 -1.11 -4.64 10.30
CA GLN A 23 -0.62 -4.22 11.60
C GLN A 23 -0.34 -5.44 12.49
N GLY A 24 0.88 -5.49 13.05
CA GLY A 24 1.29 -6.50 14.03
C GLY A 24 1.97 -7.74 13.47
N LEU A 25 2.21 -7.82 12.15
CA LEU A 25 3.12 -8.83 11.60
C LEU A 25 4.57 -8.40 11.81
N GLU A 26 5.28 -9.14 12.66
CA GLU A 26 6.71 -8.95 12.88
C GLU A 26 7.53 -9.70 11.82
N ASP A 27 8.77 -9.25 11.61
CA ASP A 27 9.77 -9.89 10.75
C ASP A 27 9.33 -10.11 9.28
N THR A 28 8.43 -9.26 8.79
CA THR A 28 7.87 -9.33 7.43
C THR A 28 8.01 -7.99 6.70
N ARG A 29 8.47 -8.00 5.45
CA ARG A 29 8.56 -6.80 4.60
C ARG A 29 7.30 -6.66 3.73
N LEU A 30 6.52 -5.59 3.92
CA LEU A 30 5.39 -5.27 3.05
C LEU A 30 5.84 -4.32 1.92
N VAL A 31 5.66 -4.75 0.68
CA VAL A 31 5.95 -3.94 -0.51
C VAL A 31 4.72 -3.87 -1.42
N PHE A 32 4.18 -2.67 -1.61
CA PHE A 32 3.09 -2.43 -2.55
C PHE A 32 3.61 -2.44 -3.99
N THR A 33 2.85 -3.09 -4.86
CA THR A 33 3.09 -3.11 -6.31
C THR A 33 1.78 -2.89 -7.07
N HIS A 34 1.86 -2.73 -8.39
CA HIS A 34 0.69 -2.56 -9.26
C HIS A 34 -0.23 -1.40 -8.82
N LEU A 35 0.37 -0.24 -8.51
CA LEU A 35 -0.37 0.97 -8.23
C LEU A 35 -0.91 1.54 -9.55
N ASN A 36 -2.16 2.01 -9.52
CA ASN A 36 -2.68 2.81 -10.62
C ASN A 36 -1.84 4.08 -10.80
N HIS A 37 -1.69 4.55 -12.04
CA HIS A 37 -0.91 5.75 -12.38
C HIS A 37 -1.39 7.03 -11.68
N THR A 38 -2.66 7.10 -11.26
CA THR A 38 -3.21 8.23 -10.50
C THR A 38 -3.10 8.07 -8.99
N ASN A 39 -2.43 7.03 -8.48
CA ASN A 39 -2.34 6.79 -7.05
C ASN A 39 -1.49 7.90 -6.40
N PRO A 40 -2.01 8.65 -5.42
CA PRO A 40 -1.29 9.77 -4.80
C PRO A 40 -0.01 9.34 -4.07
N ALA A 41 0.10 8.06 -3.68
CA ALA A 41 1.31 7.52 -3.06
C ALA A 41 2.52 7.48 -4.02
N LEU A 42 2.32 7.67 -5.33
CA LEU A 42 3.40 7.78 -6.31
C LEU A 42 4.13 9.14 -6.24
N ALA A 43 3.51 10.18 -5.67
CA ALA A 43 4.19 11.44 -5.41
C ALA A 43 5.10 11.30 -4.16
N PRO A 44 6.42 11.56 -4.25
CA PRO A 44 7.35 11.30 -3.15
C PRO A 44 7.01 12.00 -1.83
N ASP A 45 6.54 13.24 -1.91
CA ASP A 45 6.25 14.08 -0.73
C ASP A 45 4.77 14.07 -0.34
N SER A 46 3.99 13.09 -0.84
CA SER A 46 2.56 13.03 -0.52
C SER A 46 2.31 12.50 0.89
N PRO A 47 1.22 12.95 1.55
CA PRO A 47 0.84 12.40 2.84
C PRO A 47 0.54 10.90 2.76
N GLU A 48 0.07 10.38 1.62
CA GLU A 48 -0.15 8.95 1.41
C GLU A 48 1.15 8.16 1.35
N ARG A 49 2.20 8.72 0.72
CA ARG A 49 3.53 8.12 0.75
C ARG A 49 4.09 8.08 2.17
N ALA A 50 3.97 9.19 2.90
CA ALA A 50 4.40 9.26 4.30
C ALA A 50 3.66 8.24 5.20
N GLN A 51 2.38 7.95 4.93
CA GLN A 51 1.64 6.92 5.67
C GLN A 51 2.17 5.50 5.43
N ILE A 52 2.58 5.17 4.20
CA ILE A 52 3.18 3.88 3.86
C ILE A 52 4.52 3.73 4.57
N ASP A 53 5.37 4.76 4.48
CA ASP A 53 6.70 4.75 5.06
C ASP A 53 6.63 4.67 6.61
N ALA A 54 5.70 5.41 7.23
CA ALA A 54 5.46 5.37 8.68
C ALA A 54 4.96 4.01 9.17
N ALA A 55 4.30 3.23 8.31
CA ALA A 55 3.86 1.87 8.63
C ALA A 55 4.95 0.81 8.39
N GLY A 56 6.17 1.21 8.01
CA GLY A 56 7.28 0.29 7.70
C GLY A 56 7.10 -0.47 6.38
N ALA A 57 6.14 -0.05 5.55
CA ALA A 57 5.92 -0.60 4.22
C ALA A 57 6.66 0.25 3.16
N SER A 58 6.72 -0.24 1.92
CA SER A 58 7.32 0.49 0.81
C SER A 58 6.56 0.30 -0.50
N ILE A 59 6.89 1.08 -1.52
CA ILE A 59 6.37 0.91 -2.89
C ILE A 59 7.50 0.40 -3.78
N ALA A 60 7.21 -0.67 -4.52
CA ALA A 60 8.16 -1.28 -5.44
C ALA A 60 8.64 -0.26 -6.50
N GLN A 61 9.94 -0.25 -6.76
CA GLN A 61 10.55 0.52 -7.85
C GLN A 61 10.71 -0.37 -9.09
N ILE A 62 10.69 0.24 -10.28
CA ILE A 62 10.97 -0.47 -11.52
C ILE A 62 12.39 -1.05 -11.45
N GLY A 63 12.51 -2.36 -11.68
CA GLY A 63 13.79 -3.06 -11.61
C GLY A 63 14.29 -3.38 -10.21
N GLN A 64 13.49 -3.14 -9.16
CA GLN A 64 13.86 -3.52 -7.79
C GLN A 64 14.07 -5.03 -7.66
N ILE A 65 15.17 -5.42 -7.01
CA ILE A 65 15.55 -6.80 -6.72
C ILE A 65 15.44 -7.02 -5.21
N PHE A 66 14.96 -8.20 -4.81
CA PHE A 66 14.89 -8.60 -3.41
C PHE A 66 15.86 -9.75 -3.17
N GLU A 67 16.73 -9.56 -2.17
CA GLU A 67 17.43 -10.66 -1.52
C GLU A 67 16.57 -11.12 -0.33
N LEU A 68 16.28 -12.41 -0.32
CA LEU A 68 15.41 -13.08 0.64
C LEU A 68 16.25 -13.91 1.62
#